data_AF-A0A7Y7A0C3-F1
#
_entry.id   AF-A0A7Y7A0C3-F1
#
_cell.length_a   1.000
_cell.length_b   1.000
_cell.length_c   1.000
_cell.angle_alpha   90.00
_cell.angle_beta   90.00
_cell.angle_gamma   90.00
#
_symmetry.space_group_name_H-M   'P 1'
#
loop_
_entity.id
_entity.type
_entity.pdbx_description
1 polymer ?
#
loop_
_entity_poly.entity_id
_entity_poly.type
_entity_poly.pdbx_seq_one_letter_code
_entity_poly.pdbx_strand_id
1 'polypeptide(L)'
;MRIAMIAMALLSITGCQPAADSAKGFSLPDGDASAGKAAFMQYGCVNCHVVEGIEPRPDDSYSLLRPVKLGGSDAGVRTYGQLVTSVINPSHKLAPRYPVSMVTDSQGSKMPNINDSLTVTDLINLVAFLQPKYDVEPYPKSKYVTYELRVPEKNTTQSN
;
A
#
# COMPACT_ATOMS: atom_id res chain seq x y z
N MET A 1 3.60 -49.13 -12.37
CA MET A 1 2.89 -48.18 -13.25
C MET A 1 2.05 -47.15 -12.49
N ARG A 2 1.18 -47.55 -11.53
CA ARG A 2 0.37 -46.60 -10.73
C ARG A 2 1.17 -45.61 -9.88
N ILE A 3 2.26 -46.06 -9.24
CA ILE A 3 3.12 -45.20 -8.42
C ILE A 3 3.86 -44.16 -9.28
N ALA A 4 4.31 -44.54 -10.48
CA ALA A 4 4.94 -43.62 -11.43
C ALA A 4 3.97 -42.54 -11.93
N MET A 5 2.70 -42.88 -12.13
CA MET A 5 1.65 -41.92 -12.50
C MET A 5 1.35 -40.91 -11.38
N ILE A 6 1.36 -41.36 -10.11
CA ILE A 6 1.15 -40.47 -8.95
C ILE A 6 2.34 -39.53 -8.76
N ALA A 7 3.57 -40.04 -8.94
CA ALA A 7 4.79 -39.22 -8.87
C ALA A 7 4.84 -38.15 -9.98
N MET A 8 4.42 -38.50 -11.20
CA MET A 8 4.33 -37.56 -12.32
C MET A 8 3.27 -36.46 -12.09
N ALA A 9 2.14 -36.80 -11.45
CA ALA A 9 1.09 -35.83 -11.12
C ALA A 9 1.50 -34.84 -10.01
N LEU A 10 2.34 -35.27 -9.07
CA LEU A 10 2.86 -34.40 -7.98
C LEU A 10 3.89 -33.39 -8.48
N LEU A 11 4.63 -33.68 -9.56
CA LEU A 11 5.60 -32.74 -10.16
C LEU A 11 4.93 -31.53 -10.84
N SER A 12 3.68 -31.68 -11.29
CA SER A 12 2.96 -30.64 -12.06
C SER A 12 2.44 -29.46 -11.23
N ILE A 13 2.64 -29.43 -9.90
CA ILE A 13 2.06 -28.42 -8.99
C ILE A 13 3.10 -27.36 -8.54
N THR A 14 4.31 -27.36 -9.10
CA THR A 14 5.41 -26.48 -8.63
C THR A 14 5.48 -25.10 -9.32
N GLY A 15 4.46 -24.70 -10.08
CA GLY A 15 4.46 -23.50 -10.93
C GLY A 15 3.84 -22.22 -10.36
N CYS A 16 3.75 -22.03 -9.04
CA CYS A 16 3.25 -20.77 -8.46
C CYS A 16 4.30 -19.65 -8.56
N GLN A 17 4.60 -19.19 -9.78
CA GLN A 17 5.27 -17.90 -9.95
C GLN A 17 4.29 -16.78 -9.59
N PRO A 18 4.70 -15.80 -8.77
CA PRO A 18 3.92 -14.58 -8.60
C PRO A 18 3.66 -13.97 -9.98
N ALA A 19 2.40 -13.67 -10.28
CA ALA A 19 2.06 -12.98 -11.52
C ALA A 19 2.83 -11.66 -11.63
N ALA A 20 3.02 -11.16 -12.85
CA ALA A 20 3.68 -9.87 -13.10
C ALA A 20 3.04 -8.71 -12.32
N ASP A 21 1.75 -8.83 -12.00
CA ASP A 21 0.97 -7.83 -11.26
C ASP A 21 1.03 -8.03 -9.73
N SER A 22 1.85 -8.95 -9.23
CA SER A 22 1.98 -9.16 -7.80
C SER A 22 2.75 -8.01 -7.15
N ALA A 23 2.26 -7.50 -6.03
CA ALA A 23 2.99 -6.51 -5.21
C ALA A 23 4.26 -7.09 -4.54
N LYS A 24 4.60 -8.35 -4.79
CA LYS A 24 5.71 -9.05 -4.15
C LYS A 24 7.03 -8.49 -4.67
N GLY A 25 7.85 -7.95 -3.76
CA GLY A 25 9.14 -7.33 -4.10
C GLY A 25 9.08 -5.82 -4.35
N PHE A 26 7.90 -5.20 -4.24
CA PHE A 26 7.76 -3.75 -4.17
C PHE A 26 7.44 -3.31 -2.74
N SER A 27 8.20 -2.34 -2.25
CA SER A 27 7.81 -1.51 -1.12
C SER A 27 8.26 -0.10 -1.39
N LEU A 28 7.69 0.86 -0.66
CA LEU A 28 8.24 2.22 -0.65
C LEU A 28 9.51 2.26 0.19
N PRO A 29 10.37 3.29 0.04
CA PRO A 29 11.48 3.54 0.95
C PRO A 29 10.99 3.85 2.36
N ASP A 30 11.95 3.97 3.29
CA ASP A 30 11.65 4.36 4.66
C ASP A 30 11.15 5.81 4.71
N GLY A 31 10.02 6.01 5.40
CA GLY A 31 9.41 7.31 5.60
C GLY A 31 9.50 7.79 7.05
N ASP A 32 9.09 9.03 7.27
CA ASP A 32 8.97 9.65 8.59
C ASP A 32 7.51 9.61 9.07
N ALA A 33 7.25 8.89 10.16
CA ALA A 33 5.91 8.74 10.73
C ALA A 33 5.35 10.05 11.30
N SER A 34 6.20 10.97 11.77
CA SER A 34 5.77 12.30 12.22
C SER A 34 5.32 13.16 11.03
N ALA A 35 6.10 13.17 9.95
CA ALA A 35 5.69 13.81 8.70
C ALA A 35 4.43 13.15 8.13
N GLY A 36 4.28 11.84 8.29
CA GLY A 36 3.09 11.10 7.85
C GLY A 36 1.84 11.50 8.61
N LYS A 37 1.95 11.71 9.93
CA LYS A 37 0.84 12.25 10.73
C LYS A 37 0.46 13.66 10.26
N ALA A 38 1.45 14.50 9.94
CA ALA A 38 1.19 15.84 9.41
C ALA A 38 0.47 15.78 8.04
N ALA A 39 0.93 14.92 7.12
CA ALA A 39 0.27 14.67 5.85
C ALA A 39 -1.18 14.18 6.03
N PHE A 40 -1.43 13.27 6.98
CA PHE A 40 -2.78 12.76 7.26
C PHE A 40 -3.77 13.88 7.62
N MET A 41 -3.30 14.91 8.33
CA MET A 41 -4.08 16.11 8.64
C MET A 41 -4.19 17.03 7.43
N GLN A 42 -3.08 17.28 6.72
CA GLN A 42 -2.99 18.18 5.58
C GLN A 42 -3.93 17.77 4.44
N TYR A 43 -3.97 16.49 4.10
CA TYR A 43 -4.85 15.95 3.05
C TYR A 43 -6.29 15.71 3.53
N GLY A 44 -6.62 16.10 4.78
CA GLY A 44 -7.97 16.02 5.31
C GLY A 44 -8.46 14.60 5.56
N CYS A 45 -7.57 13.62 5.71
CA CYS A 45 -7.95 12.22 5.94
C CYS A 45 -8.82 12.06 7.20
N VAL A 46 -8.56 12.86 8.23
CA VAL A 46 -9.34 12.94 9.48
C VAL A 46 -10.82 13.29 9.29
N ASN A 47 -11.20 13.92 8.19
CA ASN A 47 -12.60 14.31 7.96
C ASN A 47 -13.52 13.08 7.76
N CYS A 48 -12.94 11.96 7.33
CA CYS A 48 -13.65 10.71 7.07
C CYS A 48 -13.11 9.53 7.89
N HIS A 49 -11.85 9.60 8.34
CA HIS A 49 -11.17 8.49 8.98
C HIS A 49 -10.81 8.75 10.43
N VAL A 50 -10.92 7.70 11.24
CA VAL A 50 -10.37 7.67 12.60
C VAL A 50 -9.23 6.67 12.67
N VAL A 51 -8.16 7.03 13.37
CA VAL A 51 -6.98 6.20 13.55
C VAL A 51 -6.46 6.36 14.97
N GLU A 52 -5.92 5.29 15.55
CA GLU A 52 -5.37 5.31 16.90
C GLU A 52 -4.26 6.37 17.05
N GLY A 53 -4.35 7.20 18.09
CA GLY A 53 -3.37 8.26 18.38
C GLY A 53 -3.64 9.60 17.67
N ILE A 54 -4.81 9.73 17.03
CA ILE A 54 -5.38 11.01 16.60
C ILE A 54 -6.75 11.17 17.27
N GLU A 55 -6.84 12.13 18.19
CA GLU A 55 -8.11 12.50 18.82
C GLU A 55 -9.04 13.16 17.79
N PRO A 56 -10.33 12.79 17.75
CA PRO A 56 -11.36 13.56 17.05
C PRO A 56 -11.36 15.00 17.55
N ARG A 57 -11.50 16.01 16.69
CA ARG A 57 -11.70 17.38 17.18
C ARG A 57 -13.10 17.51 17.78
N PRO A 58 -13.28 18.36 18.80
CA PRO A 58 -14.54 18.47 19.55
C PRO A 58 -15.77 18.85 18.70
N ASP A 59 -15.57 19.53 17.56
CA ASP A 59 -16.61 19.99 16.62
C ASP A 59 -16.65 19.18 15.32
N ASP A 60 -15.97 18.03 15.24
CA ASP A 60 -15.88 17.25 13.99
C ASP A 60 -17.23 16.57 13.68
N SER A 61 -18.12 17.28 12.97
CA SER A 61 -19.08 16.62 12.10
C SER A 61 -18.27 15.93 11.00
N TYR A 62 -18.00 14.64 11.16
CA TYR A 62 -17.40 13.84 10.10
C TYR A 62 -18.19 14.04 8.80
N SER A 63 -17.51 14.07 7.66
CA SER A 63 -18.15 14.13 6.35
C SER A 63 -19.02 12.87 6.07
N LEU A 64 -18.88 11.85 6.91
CA LEU A 64 -19.66 10.62 6.90
C LEU A 64 -20.49 10.51 8.18
N LEU A 65 -21.68 9.90 8.06
CA LEU A 65 -22.52 9.55 9.21
C LEU A 65 -21.79 8.70 10.26
N ARG A 66 -20.77 7.94 9.85
CA ARG A 66 -19.86 7.21 10.73
C ARG A 66 -18.46 7.24 10.11
N PRO A 67 -17.42 7.65 10.87
CA PRO A 67 -16.06 7.61 10.36
C PRO A 67 -15.58 6.19 10.07
N VAL A 68 -14.73 6.07 9.05
CA VAL A 68 -14.09 4.81 8.66
C VAL A 68 -12.84 4.59 9.50
N LYS A 69 -12.86 3.58 10.37
CA LYS A 69 -11.71 3.24 11.21
C LYS A 69 -10.57 2.66 10.36
N LEU A 70 -9.39 3.25 10.49
CA LEU A 70 -8.14 2.76 9.95
C LEU A 70 -7.35 2.02 11.03
N GLY A 71 -6.60 1.00 10.61
CA GLY A 71 -5.82 0.16 11.50
C GLY A 71 -6.61 -0.94 12.22
N GLY A 72 -5.88 -1.75 12.98
CA GLY A 72 -6.33 -2.96 13.65
C GLY A 72 -6.69 -4.08 12.69
N SER A 73 -7.05 -5.22 13.28
CA SER A 73 -7.43 -6.44 12.56
C SER A 73 -8.72 -6.31 11.74
N ASP A 74 -9.53 -5.29 11.99
CA ASP A 74 -10.85 -5.13 11.39
C ASP A 74 -10.88 -4.29 10.10
N ALA A 75 -9.79 -3.58 9.76
CA ALA A 75 -9.74 -2.68 8.62
C ALA A 75 -9.72 -3.38 7.24
N GLY A 76 -9.57 -4.70 7.19
CA GLY A 76 -9.61 -5.48 5.94
C GLY A 76 -8.37 -5.34 5.03
N VAL A 77 -7.37 -4.59 5.48
CA VAL A 77 -6.02 -4.47 4.91
C VAL A 77 -5.12 -5.49 5.62
N ARG A 78 -4.50 -6.39 4.85
CA ARG A 78 -3.67 -7.50 5.38
C ARG A 78 -2.22 -7.46 4.94
N THR A 79 -1.93 -6.72 3.87
CA THR A 79 -0.58 -6.64 3.31
C THR A 79 -0.15 -5.20 3.11
N TYR A 80 1.16 -4.97 3.07
CA TYR A 80 1.73 -3.66 2.75
C TYR A 80 1.21 -3.10 1.42
N GLY A 81 1.17 -3.94 0.37
CA GLY A 81 0.64 -3.53 -0.92
C GLY A 81 -0.82 -3.12 -0.86
N GLN A 82 -1.66 -3.82 -0.08
CA GLN A 82 -3.05 -3.42 0.13
C GLN A 82 -3.16 -2.06 0.83
N LEU A 83 -2.29 -1.78 1.82
CA LEU A 83 -2.27 -0.48 2.49
C LEU A 83 -1.99 0.66 1.50
N VAL A 84 -0.94 0.52 0.70
CA VAL A 84 -0.55 1.53 -0.31
C VAL A 84 -1.67 1.69 -1.35
N THR A 85 -2.19 0.59 -1.88
CA THR A 85 -3.26 0.60 -2.89
C THR A 85 -4.54 1.25 -2.36
N SER A 86 -4.89 1.04 -1.08
CA SER A 86 -6.08 1.69 -0.48
C SER A 86 -5.97 3.21 -0.42
N VAL A 87 -4.76 3.78 -0.42
CA VAL A 87 -4.55 5.24 -0.46
C VAL A 87 -4.66 5.76 -1.89
N ILE A 88 -3.97 5.13 -2.85
CA ILE A 88 -3.84 5.64 -4.23
C ILE A 88 -4.95 5.17 -5.18
N ASN A 89 -5.75 4.20 -4.76
CA ASN A 89 -6.87 3.66 -5.54
C ASN A 89 -8.06 3.33 -4.61
N PRO A 90 -8.73 4.36 -4.05
CA PRO A 90 -9.73 4.19 -3.00
C PRO A 90 -10.98 3.40 -3.43
N SER A 91 -11.27 3.31 -4.72
CA SER A 91 -12.40 2.54 -5.27
C SER A 91 -12.07 1.06 -5.51
N HIS A 92 -10.79 0.64 -5.43
CA HIS A 92 -10.40 -0.74 -5.71
C HIS A 92 -10.97 -1.75 -4.69
N LYS A 93 -11.01 -1.36 -3.41
CA LYS A 93 -11.53 -2.19 -2.33
C LYS A 93 -12.15 -1.31 -1.25
N LEU A 94 -13.46 -1.46 -1.07
CA LEU A 94 -14.23 -0.70 -0.08
C LEU A 94 -14.11 -1.32 1.32
N ALA A 95 -14.37 -0.51 2.34
CA ALA A 95 -14.30 -0.94 3.74
C ALA A 95 -15.36 -2.03 4.03
N PRO A 96 -14.98 -3.28 4.35
CA PRO A 96 -15.88 -4.44 4.33
C PRO A 96 -16.98 -4.43 5.40
N ARG A 97 -16.80 -3.65 6.47
CA ARG A 97 -17.74 -3.56 7.60
C ARG A 97 -18.63 -2.32 7.56
N TYR A 98 -18.61 -1.61 6.44
CA TYR A 98 -19.41 -0.40 6.25
C TYR A 98 -20.48 -0.68 5.19
N PRO A 99 -21.72 -0.20 5.39
CA PRO A 99 -22.74 -0.27 4.36
C PRO A 99 -22.23 0.41 3.09
N VAL A 100 -22.45 -0.20 1.92
CA VAL A 100 -22.00 0.34 0.63
C VAL A 100 -22.47 1.79 0.45
N SER A 101 -23.75 2.07 0.74
CA SER A 101 -24.33 3.43 0.69
C SER A 101 -23.61 4.48 1.57
N MET A 102 -22.89 4.04 2.60
CA MET A 102 -22.13 4.95 3.47
C MET A 102 -20.76 5.31 2.89
N VAL A 103 -20.14 4.41 2.13
CA VAL A 103 -18.76 4.55 1.63
C VAL A 103 -18.67 4.73 0.11
N THR A 104 -19.79 4.67 -0.61
CA THR A 104 -19.85 4.92 -2.05
C THR A 104 -20.90 5.95 -2.44
N ASP A 105 -20.72 6.53 -3.63
CA ASP A 105 -21.68 7.34 -4.37
C ASP A 105 -21.75 6.91 -5.85
N SER A 106 -22.32 7.74 -6.74
CA SER A 106 -22.44 7.45 -8.17
C SER A 106 -21.10 7.30 -8.92
N GLN A 107 -20.00 7.79 -8.35
CA GLN A 107 -18.66 7.79 -8.96
C GLN A 107 -17.71 6.74 -8.37
N GLY A 108 -18.14 6.01 -7.33
CA GLY A 108 -17.34 4.98 -6.67
C GLY A 108 -17.17 5.28 -5.18
N SER A 109 -15.95 5.16 -4.66
CA SER A 109 -15.66 5.47 -3.26
C SER A 109 -15.90 6.95 -2.92
N LYS A 110 -16.46 7.22 -1.76
CA LYS A 110 -16.55 8.57 -1.16
C LYS A 110 -15.20 9.09 -0.66
N MET A 111 -14.21 8.22 -0.52
CA MET A 111 -12.84 8.66 -0.32
C MET A 111 -12.33 9.25 -1.64
N PRO A 112 -12.02 10.57 -1.70
CA PRO A 112 -11.61 11.20 -2.94
C PRO A 112 -10.29 10.62 -3.43
N ASN A 113 -10.11 10.60 -4.75
CA ASN A 113 -8.79 10.38 -5.32
C ASN A 113 -7.96 11.66 -5.11
N ILE A 114 -6.84 11.53 -4.40
CA ILE A 114 -5.94 12.64 -4.06
C ILE A 114 -4.60 12.55 -4.80
N ASN A 115 -4.45 11.66 -5.79
CA ASN A 115 -3.16 11.40 -6.44
C ASN A 115 -2.57 12.63 -7.14
N ASP A 116 -3.42 13.53 -7.64
CA ASP A 116 -2.97 14.74 -8.35
C ASP A 116 -2.32 15.78 -7.41
N SER A 117 -2.59 15.69 -6.11
CA SER A 117 -2.01 16.57 -5.09
C SER A 117 -1.09 15.86 -4.10
N LEU A 118 -1.26 14.56 -3.92
CA LEU A 118 -0.47 13.74 -3.01
C LEU A 118 0.94 13.52 -3.57
N THR A 119 1.92 14.18 -2.95
CA THR A 119 3.31 13.95 -3.33
C THR A 119 3.76 12.52 -2.99
N VAL A 120 4.71 11.99 -3.75
CA VAL A 120 5.29 10.66 -3.46
C VAL A 120 5.93 10.64 -2.07
N THR A 121 6.57 11.74 -1.65
CA THR A 121 7.13 11.89 -0.30
C THR A 121 6.06 11.79 0.78
N ASP A 122 4.92 12.45 0.58
CA ASP A 122 3.82 12.37 1.53
C ASP A 122 3.17 10.99 1.56
N LEU A 123 3.06 10.30 0.42
CA LEU A 123 2.60 8.91 0.38
C LEU A 123 3.55 8.00 1.19
N ILE A 124 4.87 8.15 1.00
CA ILE A 124 5.89 7.39 1.75
C ILE A 124 5.70 7.62 3.26
N ASN A 125 5.59 8.88 3.67
CA ASN A 125 5.44 9.26 5.07
C ASN A 125 4.08 8.81 5.65
N LEU A 126 2.98 8.96 4.90
CA LEU A 126 1.65 8.48 5.27
C LEU A 126 1.66 6.99 5.54
N VAL A 127 2.29 6.20 4.67
CA VAL A 127 2.40 4.75 4.85
C VAL A 127 3.26 4.42 6.07
N ALA A 128 4.36 5.14 6.30
CA ALA A 128 5.17 4.98 7.50
C ALA A 128 4.40 5.28 8.80
N PHE A 129 3.49 6.26 8.78
CA PHE A 129 2.61 6.58 9.90
C PHE A 129 1.50 5.54 10.11
N LEU A 130 0.86 5.09 9.03
CA LEU A 130 -0.30 4.20 9.08
C LEU A 130 0.09 2.75 9.34
N GLN A 131 1.16 2.26 8.71
CA GLN A 131 1.51 0.83 8.72
C GLN A 131 1.59 0.22 10.13
N PRO A 132 2.23 0.84 11.15
CA PRO A 132 2.30 0.28 12.50
C PRO A 132 0.92 0.14 13.18
N LYS A 133 -0.12 0.79 12.64
CA LYS A 133 -1.48 0.73 13.16
C LYS A 133 -2.26 -0.45 12.60
N TYR A 134 -1.73 -1.18 11.62
CA TYR A 134 -2.38 -2.35 11.03
C TYR A 134 -1.67 -3.63 11.40
N ASP A 135 -2.45 -4.71 11.49
CA ASP A 135 -1.92 -6.08 11.56
C ASP A 135 -1.54 -6.56 10.15
N VAL A 136 -0.63 -5.85 9.49
CA VAL A 136 -0.07 -6.27 8.21
C VAL A 136 0.97 -7.36 8.42
N GLU A 137 0.92 -8.38 7.58
CA GLU A 137 1.97 -9.41 7.57
C GLU A 137 3.35 -8.76 7.33
N PRO A 138 4.42 -9.23 8.00
CA PRO A 138 5.76 -8.75 7.74
C PRO A 138 6.09 -8.88 6.25
N TYR A 139 6.49 -7.77 5.62
CA TYR A 139 6.89 -7.76 4.22
C TYR A 139 8.41 -7.59 4.11
N PRO A 140 9.08 -8.31 3.20
CA PRO A 140 10.46 -8.03 2.88
C PRO A 140 10.50 -6.69 2.12
N LYS A 141 11.25 -5.71 2.65
CA LYS A 141 11.48 -4.45 1.93
C LYS A 141 12.17 -4.72 0.60
N SER A 142 11.78 -3.97 -0.43
CA SER A 142 12.48 -3.96 -1.71
C SER A 142 13.94 -3.59 -1.47
N LYS A 143 14.85 -4.42 -1.98
CA LYS A 143 16.26 -4.04 -2.07
C LYS A 143 16.39 -3.11 -3.25
N TYR A 144 16.44 -1.81 -2.98
CA TYR A 144 16.80 -0.82 -3.99
C TYR A 144 18.26 -1.04 -4.38
N VAL A 145 18.48 -1.86 -5.41
CA VAL A 145 19.80 -2.02 -6.01
C VAL A 145 20.15 -0.71 -6.71
N THR A 146 21.28 -0.12 -6.33
CA THR A 146 21.87 0.93 -7.16
C THR A 146 22.24 0.28 -8.49
N TYR A 147 21.67 0.76 -9.59
CA TYR A 147 22.13 0.34 -10.91
C TYR A 147 23.60 0.72 -11.01
N GLU A 148 24.48 -0.28 -11.02
CA GLU A 148 25.86 -0.05 -11.42
C GLU A 148 25.82 0.36 -12.89
N LEU A 149 25.96 1.67 -13.13
CA LEU A 149 26.15 2.19 -14.47
C LEU A 149 27.43 1.53 -15.01
N ARG A 150 27.28 0.66 -16.01
CA ARG A 150 28.42 0.11 -16.73
C ARG A 150 29.11 1.29 -17.44
N VAL A 151 30.15 1.85 -16.81
CA VAL A 151 30.98 2.89 -17.43
C VAL A 151 31.73 2.21 -18.58
N PRO A 152 31.52 2.59 -19.85
CA PRO A 152 32.27 2.01 -20.94
C PRO A 152 33.76 2.32 -20.74
N GLU A 153 34.62 1.29 -20.80
CA GLU A 153 36.06 1.47 -20.80
C GLU A 153 36.44 2.43 -21.93
N LYS A 154 37.17 3.50 -21.59
CA LYS A 154 37.81 4.32 -22.62
C LYS A 154 38.77 3.41 -23.38
N ASN A 155 38.49 3.18 -24.66
CA ASN A 155 39.47 2.62 -25.59
C ASN A 155 40.69 3.56 -25.62
N THR A 156 41.69 3.28 -24.80
CA THR A 156 43.07 3.70 -25.06
C THR A 156 43.54 2.92 -26.27
N THR A 157 43.22 3.42 -27.46
CA THR A 157 43.92 3.06 -28.67
C THR A 157 45.40 3.35 -28.45
N GLN A 158 46.20 2.29 -28.49
CA GLN A 158 47.64 2.37 -28.65
C GLN A 158 47.93 3.27 -29.86
N SER A 159 48.62 4.39 -29.64
CA SER A 159 49.41 5.03 -30.69
C SER A 159 50.85 4.58 -30.48
N ASN A 160 51.37 3.93 -31.52
CA ASN A 160 52.75 3.47 -31.69
C ASN A 160 53.81 4.48 -31.24
#